data_AF-A0A077MGL9-F1
#
_entry.id   AF-A0A077MGL9-F1
#
_cell.length_a   1.000
_cell.length_b   1.000
_cell.length_c   1.000
_cell.angle_alpha   90.00
_cell.angle_beta   90.00
_cell.angle_gamma   90.00
#
_symmetry.space_group_name_H-M   'P 1'
#
loop_
_entity.id
_entity.type
_entity.pdbx_description
1 polymer ?
#
loop_
_entity_poly.entity_id
_entity_poly.type
_entity_poly.pdbx_seq_one_letter_code
_entity_poly.pdbx_strand_id
1 'polypeptide(L)'
;MDLGNIHLYTGGFVPGYRTDAVMREERKVCGNRPMILSETGWHNANNSTATHYHTPEDVAGVYAPRLLLEYFIRRVPKIAIFELLDEWPDPGLTNHEAHFGMLRHDFSPKPAFVALANLAAIARRASGPGTAVGPGLEMTVLRGPADLRFALVAVPGAAYLLYVWRSLASIWDPIKRRRVDPGVVTAEFQWAKPWAIRRYVPAKSASVASSSTSRRTAVALGADLQVLEFRPA
;
A
#
# COMPACT_ATOMS: atom_id res chain seq x y z
N MET A 1 17.31 -21.12 13.78
CA MET A 1 16.38 -20.03 13.41
C MET A 1 16.40 -19.94 11.90
N ASP A 2 15.24 -20.02 11.25
CA ASP A 2 15.14 -20.02 9.78
C ASP A 2 14.67 -18.67 9.25
N LEU A 3 13.86 -17.95 10.03
CA LEU A 3 13.32 -16.64 9.71
C LEU A 3 13.45 -15.72 10.95
N GLY A 4 13.75 -14.44 10.70
CA GLY A 4 13.46 -13.37 11.66
C GLY A 4 11.98 -12.98 11.59
N ASN A 5 11.45 -12.41 12.67
CA ASN A 5 10.05 -12.01 12.72
C ASN A 5 9.87 -10.65 13.38
N ILE A 6 9.08 -9.79 12.75
CA ILE A 6 8.71 -8.49 13.32
C ILE A 6 7.20 -8.34 13.38
N HIS A 7 6.74 -7.58 14.37
CA HIS A 7 5.38 -7.05 14.44
C HIS A 7 5.53 -5.53 14.41
N LEU A 8 4.85 -4.85 13.48
CA LEU A 8 4.92 -3.39 13.40
C LEU A 8 3.58 -2.82 12.99
N TYR A 9 2.91 -2.20 13.95
CA TYR A 9 1.71 -1.44 13.70
C TYR A 9 2.01 0.05 13.70
N THR A 10 1.70 0.73 12.61
CA THR A 10 2.05 2.14 12.43
C THR A 10 1.12 3.09 13.16
N GLY A 11 -0.03 2.64 13.67
CA GLY A 11 -0.90 3.45 14.55
C GLY A 11 -1.30 4.79 13.93
N GLY A 12 -1.76 4.77 12.68
CA GLY A 12 -2.23 5.96 11.96
C GLY A 12 -1.12 6.84 11.40
N PHE A 13 0.15 6.58 11.71
CA PHE A 13 1.28 7.13 10.96
C PHE A 13 1.34 6.51 9.55
N VAL A 14 2.13 7.13 8.66
CA VAL A 14 2.30 6.65 7.28
C VAL A 14 2.77 5.19 7.24
N PRO A 15 2.41 4.40 6.21
CA PRO A 15 2.63 2.95 6.22
C PRO A 15 4.09 2.48 6.36
N GLY A 16 5.07 3.28 5.94
CA GLY A 16 6.49 2.96 6.08
C GLY A 16 7.14 3.45 7.38
N TYR A 17 6.35 4.00 8.31
CA TYR A 17 6.85 4.62 9.52
C TYR A 17 7.61 3.60 10.39
N ARG A 18 8.87 3.92 10.73
CA ARG A 18 9.80 3.12 11.54
C ARG A 18 10.21 1.75 10.97
N THR A 19 9.72 1.34 9.79
CA THR A 19 9.99 0.01 9.21
C THR A 19 11.49 -0.29 9.16
N ASP A 20 12.29 0.63 8.62
CA ASP A 20 13.75 0.42 8.49
C ASP A 20 14.46 0.33 9.85
N ALA A 21 13.98 1.06 10.87
CA ALA A 21 14.55 1.00 12.20
C ALA A 21 14.26 -0.35 12.86
N VAL A 22 13.00 -0.81 12.80
CA VAL A 22 12.60 -2.11 13.36
C VAL A 22 13.31 -3.26 12.66
N MET A 23 13.42 -3.20 11.33
CA MET A 23 14.17 -4.21 10.58
C MET A 23 15.66 -4.21 10.97
N ARG A 24 16.30 -3.05 11.18
CA ARG A 24 17.71 -3.01 11.64
C ARG A 24 17.90 -3.62 13.03
N GLU A 25 16.96 -3.45 13.94
CA GLU A 25 17.02 -4.07 15.26
C GLU A 25 16.86 -5.59 15.15
N GLU A 26 15.88 -6.07 14.40
CA GLU A 26 15.69 -7.51 14.20
C GLU A 26 16.89 -8.16 13.50
N ARG A 27 17.61 -7.43 12.64
CA ARG A 27 18.86 -7.93 12.02
C ARG A 27 19.94 -8.28 13.04
N LYS A 28 19.95 -7.66 14.24
CA LYS A 28 20.87 -8.03 15.33
C LYS A 28 20.59 -9.43 15.88
N VAL A 29 19.35 -9.91 15.73
CA VAL A 29 18.88 -11.22 16.21
C VAL A 29 18.96 -12.26 15.09
N CYS A 30 18.37 -11.97 13.93
CA CYS A 30 18.25 -12.95 12.84
C CYS A 30 19.46 -12.99 11.89
N GLY A 31 20.36 -12.00 11.96
CA GLY A 31 21.44 -11.80 10.98
C GLY A 31 20.89 -11.59 9.57
N ASN A 32 21.53 -12.20 8.57
CA ASN A 32 21.15 -12.07 7.16
C ASN A 32 19.97 -12.95 6.72
N ARG A 33 19.33 -13.69 7.65
CA ARG A 33 18.18 -14.55 7.31
C ARG A 33 16.98 -13.74 6.84
N PRO A 34 16.09 -14.30 6.01
CA PRO A 34 14.85 -13.61 5.63
C PRO A 34 14.03 -13.22 6.87
N MET A 35 13.32 -12.10 6.79
CA MET A 35 12.50 -11.58 7.89
C MET A 35 11.07 -11.46 7.40
N ILE A 36 10.12 -12.01 8.16
CA ILE A 36 8.68 -11.87 7.87
C ILE A 36 8.06 -10.80 8.78
N LEU A 37 6.93 -10.26 8.36
CA LEU A 37 6.05 -9.44 9.19
C LEU A 37 4.80 -10.27 9.48
N SER A 38 4.79 -11.00 10.60
CA SER A 38 3.63 -11.84 10.95
C SER A 38 2.43 -11.04 11.42
N GLU A 39 2.63 -9.79 11.85
CA GLU A 39 1.54 -8.92 12.31
C GLU A 39 1.80 -7.45 11.97
N THR A 40 0.78 -6.81 11.41
CA THR A 40 0.67 -5.37 11.17
C THR A 40 -0.80 -5.04 10.93
N GLY A 41 -1.14 -3.77 10.84
CA GLY A 41 -2.50 -3.33 10.52
C GLY A 41 -2.88 -2.08 11.28
N TRP A 42 -4.18 -1.94 11.49
CA TRP A 42 -4.79 -0.79 12.15
C TRP A 42 -5.97 -1.26 12.98
N HIS A 43 -6.14 -0.70 14.17
CA HIS A 43 -7.44 -0.69 14.83
C HIS A 43 -8.13 0.66 14.65
N ASN A 44 -9.46 0.66 14.60
CA ASN A 44 -10.32 1.83 14.48
C ASN A 44 -11.07 2.18 15.78
N ALA A 45 -10.73 1.53 16.91
CA ALA A 45 -11.27 1.82 18.24
C ALA A 45 -10.83 3.21 18.77
N ASN A 46 -11.57 4.27 18.45
CA ASN A 46 -11.20 5.65 18.75
C ASN A 46 -11.35 6.07 20.23
N ASN A 47 -12.15 5.33 21.00
CA ASN A 47 -12.31 5.51 22.45
C ASN A 47 -11.36 4.63 23.26
N SER A 48 -10.52 3.84 22.60
CA SER A 48 -9.53 3.02 23.30
C SER A 48 -8.48 3.87 23.99
N THR A 49 -8.10 3.43 25.19
CA THR A 49 -7.01 3.99 25.99
C THR A 49 -5.72 3.17 25.88
N ALA A 50 -5.66 2.22 24.93
CA ALA A 50 -4.46 1.45 24.64
C ALA A 50 -3.30 2.36 24.23
N THR A 51 -2.07 1.85 24.36
CA THR A 51 -0.86 2.59 23.96
C THR A 51 -0.70 2.70 22.44
N HIS A 52 -1.43 1.86 21.69
CA HIS A 52 -1.45 1.92 20.23
C HIS A 52 -2.47 2.96 19.75
N TYR A 53 -2.05 3.80 18.80
CA TYR A 53 -2.92 4.85 18.26
C TYR A 53 -3.91 4.25 17.26
N HIS A 54 -5.19 4.61 17.41
CA HIS A 54 -6.21 4.23 16.43
C HIS A 54 -5.98 4.94 15.08
N THR A 55 -6.52 4.33 14.04
CA THR A 55 -6.56 4.88 12.68
C THR A 55 -8.00 4.89 12.20
N PRO A 56 -8.54 6.05 11.77
CA PRO A 56 -9.86 6.09 11.16
C PRO A 56 -9.93 5.15 9.95
N GLU A 57 -11.07 4.47 9.78
CA GLU A 57 -11.25 3.45 8.75
C GLU A 57 -10.91 3.92 7.34
N ASP A 58 -11.31 5.14 6.98
CA ASP A 58 -11.03 5.73 5.67
C ASP A 58 -9.54 6.05 5.49
N VAL A 59 -8.83 6.43 6.56
CA VAL A 59 -7.37 6.57 6.54
C VAL A 59 -6.71 5.22 6.27
N ALA A 60 -7.12 4.18 6.99
CA ALA A 60 -6.65 2.81 6.76
C ALA A 60 -6.94 2.36 5.32
N GLY A 61 -8.09 2.74 4.74
CA GLY A 61 -8.43 2.54 3.33
C GLY A 61 -7.40 3.10 2.35
N VAL A 62 -6.98 4.35 2.54
CA VAL A 62 -5.94 5.00 1.71
C VAL A 62 -4.56 4.39 1.96
N TYR A 63 -4.30 3.94 3.18
CA TYR A 63 -2.98 3.47 3.62
C TYR A 63 -2.71 2.01 3.24
N ALA A 64 -3.74 1.17 3.20
CA ALA A 64 -3.61 -0.28 3.06
C ALA A 64 -2.80 -0.73 1.82
N PRO A 65 -3.07 -0.22 0.60
CA PRO A 65 -2.28 -0.59 -0.57
C PRO A 65 -0.79 -0.22 -0.44
N ARG A 66 -0.49 0.92 0.20
CA ARG A 66 0.89 1.39 0.40
C ARG A 66 1.63 0.56 1.44
N LEU A 67 0.94 0.07 2.49
CA LEU A 67 1.56 -0.79 3.51
C LEU A 67 2.20 -2.03 2.87
N LEU A 68 1.46 -2.75 2.03
CA LEU A 68 2.01 -3.91 1.30
C LEU A 68 3.26 -3.53 0.49
N LEU A 69 3.22 -2.38 -0.17
CA LEU A 69 4.31 -1.93 -1.05
C LEU A 69 5.56 -1.47 -0.27
N GLU A 70 5.40 -0.86 0.91
CA GLU A 70 6.53 -0.50 1.77
C GLU A 70 7.33 -1.75 2.19
N TYR A 71 6.66 -2.86 2.48
CA TYR A 71 7.32 -4.13 2.77
C TYR A 71 7.82 -4.85 1.50
N PHE A 72 7.09 -4.73 0.39
CA PHE A 72 7.50 -5.29 -0.90
C PHE A 72 8.84 -4.71 -1.37
N ILE A 73 9.02 -3.38 -1.36
CA ILE A 73 10.29 -2.75 -1.78
C ILE A 73 11.47 -3.08 -0.86
N ARG A 74 11.18 -3.53 0.37
CA ARG A 74 12.17 -4.00 1.35
C ARG A 74 12.43 -5.52 1.27
N ARG A 75 11.84 -6.20 0.28
CA ARG A 75 11.98 -7.64 0.05
C ARG A 75 11.56 -8.50 1.25
N VAL A 76 10.53 -8.06 1.98
CA VAL A 76 9.90 -8.89 3.02
C VAL A 76 9.04 -9.94 2.32
N PRO A 77 9.37 -11.25 2.44
CA PRO A 77 8.75 -12.30 1.63
C PRO A 77 7.34 -12.68 2.10
N LYS A 78 6.95 -12.32 3.33
CA LYS A 78 5.62 -12.59 3.86
C LYS A 78 5.18 -11.47 4.78
N ILE A 79 3.95 -11.02 4.56
CA ILE A 79 3.24 -10.06 5.40
C ILE A 79 1.89 -10.66 5.78
N ALA A 80 1.48 -10.50 7.03
CA ALA A 80 0.14 -10.81 7.50
C ALA A 80 -0.47 -9.57 8.16
N ILE A 81 -1.61 -9.14 7.62
CA ILE A 81 -2.41 -8.06 8.20
C ILE A 81 -3.31 -8.69 9.26
N PHE A 82 -3.11 -8.28 10.49
CA PHE A 82 -3.94 -8.63 11.63
C PHE A 82 -5.13 -7.65 11.67
N GLU A 83 -6.36 -8.09 11.50
CA GLU A 83 -6.80 -9.47 11.22
C GLU A 83 -7.93 -9.50 10.19
N LEU A 84 -8.51 -10.67 9.90
CA LEU A 84 -9.55 -10.75 8.86
C LEU A 84 -10.88 -10.15 9.32
N LEU A 85 -11.32 -10.41 10.56
CA LEU A 85 -12.65 -10.09 11.07
C LEU A 85 -12.51 -9.47 12.46
N ASP A 86 -13.31 -8.45 12.79
CA ASP A 86 -13.47 -8.03 14.18
C ASP A 86 -14.12 -9.16 14.98
N GLU A 87 -13.35 -9.79 15.88
CA GLU A 87 -13.74 -11.03 16.55
C GLU A 87 -14.98 -10.85 17.45
N TRP A 88 -15.14 -9.68 18.05
CA TRP A 88 -16.20 -9.40 19.05
C TRP A 88 -16.96 -8.12 18.71
N PRO A 89 -18.25 -8.01 19.10
CA PRO A 89 -18.94 -6.72 19.07
C PRO A 89 -18.40 -5.81 20.18
N ASP A 90 -17.94 -4.62 19.82
CA ASP A 90 -17.61 -3.54 20.75
C ASP A 90 -18.14 -2.20 20.23
N PRO A 91 -19.44 -1.91 20.39
CA PRO A 91 -20.04 -0.65 19.93
C PRO A 91 -19.48 0.58 20.66
N GLY A 92 -18.83 0.37 21.82
CA GLY A 92 -18.18 1.44 22.58
C GLY A 92 -16.86 1.92 21.98
N LEU A 93 -16.26 1.16 21.05
CA LEU A 93 -14.95 1.44 20.44
C LEU A 93 -13.84 1.60 21.48
N THR A 94 -13.91 0.84 22.57
CA THR A 94 -13.01 0.94 23.73
C THR A 94 -11.95 -0.16 23.74
N ASN A 95 -12.28 -1.34 23.24
CA ASN A 95 -11.37 -2.47 23.15
C ASN A 95 -10.73 -2.53 21.77
N HIS A 96 -9.50 -2.03 21.62
CA HIS A 96 -8.80 -2.06 20.34
C HIS A 96 -8.64 -3.45 19.71
N GLU A 97 -8.56 -4.52 20.52
CA GLU A 97 -8.48 -5.90 20.03
C GLU A 97 -9.73 -6.32 19.24
N ALA A 98 -10.89 -5.73 19.55
CA ALA A 98 -12.15 -6.00 18.82
C ALA A 98 -12.28 -5.22 17.51
N HIS A 99 -11.23 -4.55 17.05
CA HIS A 99 -11.30 -3.52 16.01
C HIS A 99 -10.16 -3.58 14.98
N PHE A 100 -9.35 -4.64 14.96
CA PHE A 100 -8.28 -4.86 13.97
C PHE A 100 -8.75 -5.50 12.66
N GLY A 101 -9.96 -6.02 12.62
CA GLY A 101 -10.50 -6.74 11.48
C GLY A 101 -10.52 -5.89 10.21
N MET A 102 -10.19 -6.51 9.08
CA MET A 102 -10.41 -5.96 7.74
C MET A 102 -11.91 -5.98 7.38
N LEU A 103 -12.65 -6.90 7.98
CA LEU A 103 -14.11 -6.97 8.00
C LEU A 103 -14.60 -6.62 9.42
N ARG A 104 -15.77 -6.01 9.52
CA ARG A 104 -16.46 -5.81 10.80
C ARG A 104 -17.05 -7.12 11.29
N HIS A 105 -17.48 -7.17 12.55
CA HIS A 105 -18.05 -8.36 13.18
C HIS A 105 -19.25 -8.94 12.39
N ASP A 106 -20.00 -8.10 11.70
CA ASP A 106 -21.12 -8.47 10.82
C ASP A 106 -20.68 -8.86 9.39
N PHE A 107 -19.38 -9.09 9.17
CA PHE A 107 -18.73 -9.36 7.88
C PHE A 107 -18.77 -8.21 6.87
N SER A 108 -19.31 -7.05 7.21
CA SER A 108 -19.28 -5.90 6.30
C SER A 108 -17.84 -5.41 6.11
N PRO A 109 -17.42 -5.10 4.87
CA PRO A 109 -16.04 -4.74 4.61
C PRO A 109 -15.71 -3.35 5.16
N LYS A 110 -14.52 -3.22 5.77
CA LYS A 110 -13.93 -1.90 6.07
C LYS A 110 -13.23 -1.35 4.82
N PRO A 111 -12.98 -0.03 4.72
CA PRO A 111 -12.32 0.59 3.57
C PRO A 111 -10.96 -0.02 3.21
N ALA A 112 -10.17 -0.45 4.21
CA ALA A 112 -8.90 -1.15 3.98
C ALA A 112 -9.10 -2.44 3.17
N PHE A 113 -10.14 -3.22 3.48
CA PHE A 113 -10.47 -4.45 2.74
C PHE A 113 -10.83 -4.13 1.29
N VAL A 114 -11.69 -3.13 1.10
CA VAL A 114 -12.11 -2.70 -0.25
C VAL A 114 -10.91 -2.25 -1.08
N ALA A 115 -10.01 -1.46 -0.50
CA ALA A 115 -8.82 -0.96 -1.20
C ALA A 115 -7.86 -2.08 -1.62
N LEU A 116 -7.64 -3.08 -0.76
CA LEU A 116 -6.82 -4.24 -1.08
C LEU A 116 -7.50 -5.18 -2.08
N ALA A 117 -8.82 -5.38 -1.98
CA ALA A 117 -9.59 -6.14 -2.95
C ALA A 117 -9.52 -5.48 -4.35
N ASN A 118 -9.62 -4.15 -4.41
CA ASN A 118 -9.45 -3.39 -5.64
C ASN A 118 -8.05 -3.56 -6.22
N LEU A 119 -7.00 -3.42 -5.39
CA LEU A 119 -5.61 -3.64 -5.80
C LEU A 119 -5.41 -5.04 -6.37
N ALA A 120 -5.92 -6.07 -5.69
CA ALA A 120 -5.86 -7.46 -6.15
C ALA A 120 -6.61 -7.66 -7.47
N ALA A 121 -7.79 -7.05 -7.64
CA ALA A 121 -8.55 -7.11 -8.88
C ALA A 121 -7.82 -6.43 -10.06
N ILE A 122 -7.19 -5.28 -9.83
CA ILE A 122 -6.35 -4.59 -10.82
C ILE A 122 -5.19 -5.49 -11.24
N ALA A 123 -4.46 -6.05 -10.26
CA ALA A 123 -3.32 -6.92 -10.53
C ALA A 123 -3.73 -8.18 -11.31
N ARG A 124 -4.83 -8.84 -10.92
CA ARG A 124 -5.37 -10.01 -11.62
C ARG A 124 -5.81 -9.71 -13.05
N ARG A 125 -6.40 -8.54 -13.31
CA ARG A 125 -6.86 -8.14 -14.65
C ARG A 125 -5.71 -7.76 -15.58
N ALA A 126 -4.64 -7.20 -15.02
CA ALA A 126 -3.44 -6.88 -15.79
C ALA A 126 -2.71 -8.14 -16.27
N SER A 127 -2.76 -9.23 -15.49
CA SER A 127 -2.26 -10.54 -15.90
C SER A 127 -3.06 -11.09 -17.09
N GLY A 128 -2.38 -11.34 -18.21
CA GLY A 128 -2.91 -12.03 -19.38
C GLY A 128 -2.56 -13.52 -19.42
N PRO A 129 -3.05 -14.25 -20.44
CA PRO A 129 -2.66 -15.64 -20.67
C PRO A 129 -1.18 -15.77 -21.06
N GLY A 130 -0.57 -16.91 -20.73
CA GLY A 130 0.83 -17.23 -21.03
C GLY A 130 1.80 -16.83 -19.92
N THR A 131 3.08 -17.17 -20.09
CA THR A 131 4.17 -16.90 -19.11
C THR A 131 5.18 -15.88 -19.61
N ALA A 132 4.98 -15.35 -20.82
CA ALA A 132 5.89 -14.39 -21.42
C ALA A 132 5.91 -13.09 -20.61
N VAL A 133 7.09 -12.77 -20.10
CA VAL A 133 7.43 -11.45 -19.58
C VAL A 133 7.99 -10.66 -20.75
N GLY A 134 7.41 -9.48 -21.03
CA GLY A 134 7.87 -8.64 -22.14
C GLY A 134 9.30 -8.11 -21.96
N PRO A 135 9.82 -7.37 -22.96
CA PRO A 135 11.08 -6.62 -22.78
C PRO A 135 10.91 -5.59 -21.66
N GLY A 136 11.89 -5.46 -20.76
CA GLY A 136 11.82 -4.59 -19.59
C GLY A 136 11.31 -3.17 -19.90
N LEU A 137 10.55 -2.59 -18.96
CA LEU A 137 10.05 -1.21 -19.08
C LEU A 137 11.18 -0.23 -18.75
N GLU A 138 11.75 0.41 -19.76
CA GLU A 138 12.74 1.47 -19.57
C GLU A 138 12.04 2.79 -19.19
N MET A 139 12.46 3.36 -18.06
CA MET A 139 11.86 4.51 -17.41
C MET A 139 12.92 5.52 -16.97
N THR A 140 12.65 6.81 -17.22
CA THR A 140 13.35 7.93 -16.59
C THR A 140 12.37 8.74 -15.75
N VAL A 141 12.72 9.02 -14.49
CA VAL A 141 11.98 9.96 -13.65
C VAL A 141 12.48 11.37 -13.98
N LEU A 142 11.63 12.19 -14.59
CA LEU A 142 11.98 13.57 -14.96
C LEU A 142 11.82 14.53 -13.77
N ARG A 143 10.77 14.30 -12.97
CA ARG A 143 10.43 15.10 -11.79
C ARG A 143 9.67 14.25 -10.79
N GLY A 144 9.86 14.51 -9.50
CA GLY A 144 9.06 13.88 -8.44
C GLY A 144 9.38 14.48 -7.07
N PRO A 145 8.51 14.26 -6.07
CA PRO A 145 8.80 14.69 -4.71
C PRO A 145 9.91 13.84 -4.09
N ALA A 146 10.58 14.38 -3.05
CA ALA A 146 11.66 13.68 -2.36
C ALA A 146 11.22 12.36 -1.70
N ASP A 147 9.93 12.23 -1.38
CA ASP A 147 9.34 11.03 -0.79
C ASP A 147 8.71 10.06 -1.81
N LEU A 148 8.96 10.28 -3.11
CA LEU A 148 8.50 9.40 -4.19
C LEU A 148 9.06 7.99 -4.01
N ARG A 149 8.17 7.01 -4.07
CA ARG A 149 8.49 5.59 -4.16
C ARG A 149 7.76 4.98 -5.35
N PHE A 150 8.37 3.95 -5.92
CA PHE A 150 7.73 3.14 -6.93
C PHE A 150 8.19 1.69 -6.86
N ALA A 151 7.36 0.80 -7.38
CA ALA A 151 7.67 -0.61 -7.58
C ALA A 151 7.16 -1.02 -8.96
N LEU A 152 8.04 -1.61 -9.76
CA LEU A 152 7.69 -2.15 -11.07
C LEU A 152 7.53 -3.66 -10.97
N VAL A 153 6.37 -4.17 -11.40
CA VAL A 153 6.08 -5.60 -11.45
C VAL A 153 5.71 -5.98 -12.87
N ALA A 154 6.48 -6.89 -13.45
CA ALA A 154 6.06 -7.56 -14.67
C ALA A 154 4.95 -8.55 -14.35
N VAL A 155 3.87 -8.53 -15.13
CA VAL A 155 2.79 -9.50 -15.02
C VAL A 155 2.76 -10.38 -16.27
N PRO A 156 2.29 -11.64 -16.17
CA PRO A 156 2.16 -12.52 -17.33
C PRO A 156 1.30 -11.88 -18.43
N GLY A 157 1.55 -12.23 -19.70
CA GLY A 157 0.87 -11.63 -20.84
C GLY A 157 1.47 -10.28 -21.29
N ALA A 158 2.76 -10.06 -21.01
CA ALA A 158 3.54 -8.90 -21.44
C ALA A 158 3.03 -7.51 -20.98
N ALA A 159 2.33 -7.45 -19.85
CA ALA A 159 1.96 -6.19 -19.21
C ALA A 159 2.87 -5.85 -18.02
N TYR A 160 2.93 -4.58 -17.65
CA TYR A 160 3.63 -4.10 -16.45
C TYR A 160 2.68 -3.33 -15.56
N LEU A 161 2.87 -3.47 -14.25
CA LEU A 161 2.27 -2.62 -13.24
C LEU A 161 3.37 -1.79 -12.58
N LEU A 162 3.29 -0.48 -12.73
CA LEU A 162 4.09 0.46 -11.95
C LEU A 162 3.22 1.03 -10.83
N TYR A 163 3.55 0.66 -9.61
CA TYR A 163 3.00 1.24 -8.40
C TYR A 163 3.77 2.51 -8.08
N VAL A 164 3.10 3.63 -7.84
CA VAL A 164 3.71 4.94 -7.57
C VAL A 164 3.01 5.60 -6.39
N TRP A 165 3.76 5.99 -5.37
CA TRP A 165 3.20 6.63 -4.18
C TRP A 165 4.19 7.58 -3.50
N ARG A 166 3.65 8.40 -2.60
CA ARG A 166 4.42 9.22 -1.66
C ARG A 166 4.52 8.49 -0.33
N SER A 167 5.73 8.17 0.09
CA SER A 167 6.00 7.40 1.32
C SER A 167 5.74 8.21 2.60
N LEU A 168 5.82 9.54 2.54
CA LEU A 168 5.63 10.42 3.70
C LEU A 168 4.32 11.21 3.65
N ALA A 169 3.50 11.03 2.60
CA ALA A 169 2.17 11.63 2.53
C ALA A 169 1.24 11.03 3.59
N SER A 170 1.02 11.79 4.67
CA SER A 170 0.06 11.49 5.73
C SER A 170 -1.24 12.27 5.51
N ILE A 171 -2.38 11.67 5.83
CA ILE A 171 -3.71 12.33 5.91
C ILE A 171 -4.27 12.35 7.33
N TRP A 172 -3.49 11.84 8.30
CA TRP A 172 -3.87 11.73 9.70
C TRP A 172 -2.68 12.04 10.61
N ASP A 173 -2.94 12.81 11.66
CA ASP A 173 -2.05 12.98 12.80
C ASP A 173 -2.61 12.13 13.95
N PRO A 174 -2.01 10.96 14.25
CA PRO A 174 -2.54 10.05 15.25
C PRO A 174 -2.38 10.55 16.69
N ILE A 175 -1.42 11.45 16.95
CA ILE A 175 -1.19 12.03 18.28
C ILE A 175 -2.28 13.07 18.55
N LYS A 176 -2.49 14.00 17.61
CA LYS A 176 -3.49 15.08 17.74
C LYS A 176 -4.89 14.63 17.33
N ARG A 177 -5.03 13.40 16.84
CA ARG A 177 -6.29 12.80 16.35
C ARG A 177 -7.03 13.71 15.38
N ARG A 178 -6.32 14.20 14.35
CA ARG A 178 -6.89 15.13 13.35
C ARG A 178 -6.41 14.87 11.94
N ARG A 179 -7.20 15.33 10.97
CA ARG A 179 -6.82 15.30 9.55
C ARG A 179 -5.66 16.25 9.28
N VAL A 180 -4.84 15.86 8.33
CA VAL A 180 -3.80 16.71 7.73
C VAL A 180 -3.89 16.56 6.22
N ASP A 181 -3.43 17.58 5.49
CA ASP A 181 -3.37 17.55 4.03
C ASP A 181 -1.89 17.48 3.61
N PRO A 182 -1.45 16.38 2.96
CA PRO A 182 -0.07 16.27 2.46
C PRO A 182 0.15 17.08 1.17
N GLY A 183 -0.88 17.74 0.64
CA GLY A 183 -0.91 18.37 -0.66
C GLY A 183 -0.83 17.37 -1.80
N VAL A 184 -1.02 17.87 -3.02
CA VAL A 184 -0.84 17.10 -4.25
C VAL A 184 0.39 17.61 -4.98
N VAL A 185 1.26 16.70 -5.39
CA VAL A 185 2.47 17.00 -6.16
C VAL A 185 2.53 16.11 -7.39
N THR A 186 3.09 16.61 -8.48
CA THR A 186 3.18 15.85 -9.74
C THR A 186 4.52 15.12 -9.83
N ALA A 187 4.48 13.83 -10.15
CA ALA A 187 5.62 13.08 -10.65
C ALA A 187 5.53 12.93 -12.17
N GLU A 188 6.64 13.12 -12.87
CA GLU A 188 6.73 13.05 -14.32
C GLU A 188 7.71 11.95 -14.72
N PHE A 189 7.27 11.11 -15.65
CA PHE A 189 8.03 9.97 -16.15
C PHE A 189 8.14 10.03 -17.67
N GLN A 190 9.27 9.58 -18.19
CA GLN A 190 9.50 9.38 -19.62
C GLN A 190 9.83 7.91 -19.89
N TRP A 191 9.27 7.41 -20.98
CA TRP A 191 9.40 6.03 -21.45
C TRP A 191 10.18 6.01 -22.76
N ALA A 192 10.95 4.94 -23.01
CA ALA A 192 11.74 4.81 -24.24
C ALA A 192 10.89 4.84 -25.53
N LYS A 193 9.63 4.42 -25.44
CA LYS A 193 8.66 4.40 -26.55
C LYS A 193 7.25 4.71 -26.04
N PRO A 194 6.27 5.02 -26.92
CA PRO A 194 4.88 5.12 -26.51
C PRO A 194 4.34 3.81 -25.95
N TRP A 195 3.53 3.89 -24.89
CA TRP A 195 2.82 2.77 -24.28
C TRP A 195 1.34 3.09 -24.18
N ALA A 196 0.48 2.07 -24.29
CA ALA A 196 -0.90 2.16 -23.85
C ALA A 196 -0.92 2.05 -22.31
N ILE A 197 -1.34 3.12 -21.65
CA ILE A 197 -1.26 3.29 -20.20
C ILE A 197 -2.67 3.43 -19.62
N ARG A 198 -3.00 2.62 -18.62
CA ARG A 198 -4.20 2.77 -17.80
C ARG A 198 -3.81 3.10 -16.37
N ARG A 199 -4.44 4.10 -15.77
CA ARG A 199 -4.20 4.49 -14.39
C ARG A 199 -5.35 4.03 -13.50
N TYR A 200 -5.02 3.60 -12.29
CA TYR A 200 -5.96 3.17 -11.27
C TYR A 200 -5.63 3.81 -9.91
N VAL A 201 -6.64 3.92 -9.06
CA VAL A 201 -6.53 4.40 -7.67
C VAL A 201 -7.25 3.39 -6.76
N PRO A 202 -6.55 2.35 -6.25
CA PRO A 202 -7.19 1.22 -5.57
C PRO A 202 -8.04 1.61 -4.35
N ALA A 203 -7.65 2.67 -3.63
CA ALA A 203 -8.43 3.19 -2.50
C ALA A 203 -9.82 3.72 -2.91
N LYS A 204 -10.03 4.03 -4.20
CA LYS A 204 -11.30 4.54 -4.75
C LYS A 204 -12.10 3.46 -5.48
N SER A 205 -11.47 2.74 -6.41
CA SER A 205 -12.11 1.64 -7.14
C SER A 205 -11.09 0.76 -7.87
N ALA A 206 -11.55 -0.40 -8.35
CA ALA A 206 -10.81 -1.25 -9.30
C ALA A 206 -10.95 -0.82 -10.78
N SER A 207 -11.68 0.27 -11.06
CA SER A 207 -11.95 0.75 -12.41
C SER A 207 -10.84 1.66 -12.92
N VAL A 208 -10.69 1.73 -14.25
CA VAL A 208 -9.73 2.63 -14.89
C VAL A 208 -10.10 4.08 -14.56
N ALA A 209 -9.19 4.80 -13.92
CA ALA A 209 -9.35 6.21 -13.61
C ALA A 209 -9.03 7.13 -14.80
N SER A 210 -8.08 6.71 -15.65
CA SER A 210 -7.75 7.38 -16.91
C SER A 210 -6.96 6.46 -17.83
N SER A 211 -7.00 6.70 -19.14
CA SER A 211 -6.19 5.99 -20.13
C SER A 211 -5.54 6.95 -21.12
N SER A 212 -4.35 6.60 -21.61
CA SER A 212 -3.61 7.38 -22.60
C SER A 212 -2.64 6.50 -23.37
N THR A 213 -2.26 6.91 -24.58
CA THR A 213 -1.08 6.36 -25.26
C THR A 213 -0.01 7.44 -25.32
N SER A 214 1.11 7.25 -24.64
CA SER A 214 2.14 8.29 -24.52
C SER A 214 3.52 7.74 -24.20
N ARG A 215 4.55 8.50 -24.57
CA ARG A 215 5.95 8.32 -24.11
C ARG A 215 6.27 9.12 -22.85
N ARG A 216 5.33 9.93 -22.35
CA ARG A 216 5.45 10.72 -21.12
C ARG A 216 4.17 10.65 -20.30
N THR A 217 4.32 10.48 -19.00
CA THR A 217 3.18 10.42 -18.06
C THR A 217 3.43 11.36 -16.90
N ALA A 218 2.45 12.23 -16.62
CA ALA A 218 2.38 13.00 -15.40
C ALA A 218 1.35 12.36 -14.45
N VAL A 219 1.73 12.18 -13.20
CA VAL A 219 0.89 11.56 -12.17
C VAL A 219 0.76 12.51 -10.99
N ALA A 220 -0.46 12.94 -10.70
CA ALA A 220 -0.77 13.69 -9.49
C ALA A 220 -0.76 12.75 -8.28
N LEU A 221 0.06 13.07 -7.28
CA LEU A 221 0.31 12.25 -6.08
C LEU A 221 -0.10 13.00 -4.81
N GLY A 222 -1.21 12.56 -4.22
CA GLY A 222 -1.57 12.82 -2.82
C GLY A 222 -1.08 11.68 -1.93
N ALA A 223 -1.92 11.23 -0.99
CA ALA A 223 -1.64 10.05 -0.16
C ALA A 223 -2.06 8.73 -0.80
N ASP A 224 -2.94 8.76 -1.81
CA ASP A 224 -3.38 7.56 -2.52
C ASP A 224 -2.23 6.89 -3.28
N LEU A 225 -2.21 5.56 -3.29
CA LEU A 225 -1.44 4.79 -4.27
C LEU A 225 -1.99 5.04 -5.68
N GLN A 226 -1.09 5.30 -6.63
CA GLN A 226 -1.38 5.27 -8.06
C GLN A 226 -0.82 3.99 -8.67
N VAL A 227 -1.59 3.34 -9.54
CA VAL A 227 -1.14 2.16 -10.30
C VAL A 227 -1.23 2.48 -11.78
N LEU A 228 -0.13 2.32 -12.50
CA LEU A 228 -0.08 2.44 -13.96
C LEU A 228 0.11 1.06 -14.56
N GLU A 229 -0.86 0.61 -15.35
CA GLU A 229 -0.77 -0.57 -16.20
C GLU A 229 -0.25 -0.17 -17.57
N PHE A 230 0.79 -0.84 -18.03
CA PHE A 230 1.39 -0.65 -19.36
C PHE A 230 1.13 -1.87 -20.22
N ARG A 231 0.66 -1.62 -21.43
CA ARG A 231 0.59 -2.61 -22.52
C ARG A 231 1.26 -2.06 -23.77
N PRO A 232 1.86 -2.93 -24.61
CA PRO A 232 2.33 -2.51 -25.93
C PRO A 232 1.25 -1.70 -26.65
N ALA A 233 1.64 -0.53 -27.16
CA ALA A 233 0.76 0.36 -27.91
C ALA A 233 0.46 -0.20 -29.31
#